data_AF-D0R1X8-F1
#
_entry.id   AF-D0R1X8-F1
#
_cell.length_a   1.000
_cell.length_b   1.000
_cell.length_c   1.000
_cell.angle_alpha   90.00
_cell.angle_beta   90.00
_cell.angle_gamma   90.00
#
_symmetry.space_group_name_H-M   'P 1'
#
loop_
_entity.id
_entity.type
_entity.pdbx_description
1 polymer ?
#
loop_
_entity_poly.entity_id
_entity_poly.type
_entity_poly.pdbx_seq_one_letter_code
_entity_poly.pdbx_strand_id
1 'polypeptide(L)'
;MSLKVQEKLVTRLFLSTKLKQNLRILSYNAHDLSIVIQEFAQENPFVELKNPSKELQNLDWIQDNETENLIDHLLSQVRISDWSNKSKRVVIFLIYQLDNDGYLRKSLENLKSKVIFSLQELNAGKDKLQKLDPAGIGAKDLNECLLLQARDKKDFNSIEISLLEKHELEVLADPSKWATLPYEHEKNNNGTKSYSNSKSCSG
;
A
#
# COMPACT_ATOMS: atom_id res chain seq x y z
N MET A 1 31.82 -43.36 -63.19
CA MET A 1 31.22 -42.13 -62.62
C MET A 1 30.06 -42.53 -61.74
N SER A 2 30.18 -42.38 -60.42
CA SER A 2 29.11 -42.72 -59.46
C SER A 2 28.27 -41.46 -59.20
N LEU A 3 27.02 -41.46 -59.61
CA LEU A 3 26.06 -40.38 -59.33
C LEU A 3 25.66 -40.44 -57.85
N LYS A 4 26.02 -39.43 -57.09
CA LYS A 4 25.64 -39.29 -55.68
C LYS A 4 24.35 -38.46 -55.63
N VAL A 5 23.23 -39.10 -55.31
CA VAL A 5 21.95 -38.41 -55.10
C VAL A 5 22.06 -37.59 -53.82
N GLN A 6 21.81 -36.29 -53.91
CA GLN A 6 21.74 -35.40 -52.75
C GLN A 6 20.27 -35.06 -52.48
N GLU A 7 19.72 -35.64 -51.41
CA GLU A 7 18.41 -35.22 -50.91
C GLU A 7 18.53 -33.86 -50.22
N LYS A 8 17.71 -32.91 -50.66
CA LYS A 8 17.59 -31.60 -50.04
C LYS A 8 16.27 -31.55 -49.26
N LEU A 9 16.36 -31.62 -47.94
CA LEU A 9 15.21 -31.43 -47.05
C LEU A 9 14.72 -29.97 -47.18
N VAL A 10 13.52 -29.81 -47.71
CA VAL A 10 12.83 -28.50 -47.77
C VAL A 10 11.69 -28.54 -46.77
N THR A 11 11.82 -27.79 -45.67
CA THR A 11 10.73 -27.60 -44.71
C THR A 11 9.70 -26.67 -45.32
N ARG A 12 8.53 -27.21 -45.64
CA ARG A 12 7.35 -26.41 -46.01
C ARG A 12 6.48 -26.25 -44.77
N LEU A 13 6.20 -25.01 -44.38
CA LEU A 13 5.28 -24.71 -43.29
C LEU A 13 3.85 -25.00 -43.76
N PHE A 14 3.31 -26.15 -43.37
CA PHE A 14 1.91 -26.47 -43.60
C PHE A 14 1.06 -25.83 -42.52
N LEU A 15 0.37 -24.74 -42.87
CA LEU A 15 -0.60 -24.09 -42.00
C LEU A 15 -1.82 -25.00 -41.86
N SER A 16 -1.98 -25.65 -40.71
CA SER A 16 -3.12 -26.51 -40.44
C SER A 16 -4.44 -25.74 -40.54
N THR A 17 -5.53 -26.41 -40.89
CA THR A 17 -6.87 -25.80 -40.99
C THR A 17 -7.28 -25.15 -39.66
N LYS A 18 -6.91 -25.76 -38.53
CA LYS A 18 -7.12 -25.19 -37.20
C LYS A 18 -6.32 -23.90 -36.96
N LEU A 19 -5.06 -23.86 -37.39
CA LEU A 19 -4.21 -22.68 -37.23
C LEU A 19 -4.67 -21.51 -38.13
N LYS A 20 -5.18 -21.81 -39.33
CA LYS A 20 -5.85 -20.82 -40.20
C LYS A 20 -7.08 -20.20 -39.54
N GLN A 21 -7.91 -21.03 -38.90
CA GLN A 21 -9.11 -20.56 -38.19
C GLN A 21 -8.74 -19.69 -36.98
N ASN A 22 -7.74 -20.11 -36.19
CA ASN A 22 -7.27 -19.34 -35.04
C ASN A 22 -6.68 -17.98 -35.46
N LEU A 23 -5.89 -17.95 -36.53
CA LEU A 23 -5.35 -16.70 -37.08
C LEU A 23 -6.46 -15.75 -37.53
N ARG A 24 -7.50 -16.28 -38.17
CA ARG A 24 -8.65 -15.47 -38.62
C ARG A 24 -9.37 -14.83 -37.43
N ILE A 25 -9.62 -15.61 -36.36
CA ILE A 25 -10.23 -15.12 -35.13
C ILE A 25 -9.39 -14.02 -34.47
N LEU A 26 -8.08 -14.22 -34.37
CA LEU A 26 -7.15 -13.26 -33.75
C LEU A 26 -6.92 -12.01 -34.61
N SER A 27 -7.22 -12.06 -35.91
CA SER A 27 -7.08 -10.92 -36.82
C SER A 27 -8.29 -9.98 -36.84
N TYR A 28 -9.42 -10.36 -36.21
CA TYR A 28 -10.61 -9.52 -36.18
C TYR A 28 -10.57 -8.49 -35.04
N ASN A 29 -11.12 -7.31 -35.31
CA ASN A 29 -11.47 -6.33 -34.28
C ASN A 29 -12.58 -6.91 -33.38
N ALA A 30 -12.66 -6.48 -32.12
CA ALA A 30 -13.63 -6.94 -31.14
C ALA A 30 -15.10 -6.84 -31.65
N HIS A 31 -15.41 -5.81 -32.43
CA HIS A 31 -16.75 -5.64 -33.03
C HIS A 31 -17.02 -6.63 -34.17
N ASP A 32 -16.08 -6.79 -35.09
CA ASP A 32 -16.25 -7.71 -36.22
C ASP A 32 -16.28 -9.17 -35.73
N LEU A 33 -15.51 -9.47 -34.68
CA LEU A 33 -15.48 -10.78 -34.05
C LEU A 33 -16.83 -11.14 -33.40
N SER A 34 -17.51 -10.19 -32.75
CA SER A 34 -18.80 -10.47 -32.11
C SER A 34 -19.89 -10.79 -33.15
N ILE A 35 -19.87 -10.11 -34.30
CA ILE A 35 -20.78 -10.39 -35.42
C ILE A 35 -20.53 -11.79 -35.98
N VAL A 36 -19.27 -12.14 -36.25
CA VAL A 36 -18.91 -13.45 -36.81
C VAL A 36 -19.24 -14.59 -35.82
N ILE A 37 -19.04 -14.39 -34.52
CA ILE A 37 -19.41 -15.36 -33.49
C ILE A 37 -20.94 -15.51 -33.41
N GLN A 38 -21.68 -14.41 -33.55
CA GLN A 38 -23.14 -14.42 -33.56
C GLN A 38 -23.70 -15.20 -34.75
N GLU A 39 -23.16 -14.96 -35.95
CA GLU A 39 -23.51 -15.68 -37.16
C GLU A 39 -23.18 -17.18 -37.04
N PHE A 40 -21.99 -17.51 -36.52
CA PHE A 40 -21.58 -18.90 -36.30
C PHE A 40 -22.50 -19.66 -35.34
N ALA A 41 -23.01 -18.99 -34.31
CA ALA A 41 -23.98 -19.60 -33.40
C ALA A 41 -25.35 -19.83 -34.03
N GLN A 42 -25.76 -18.99 -34.99
CA GLN A 42 -27.01 -19.20 -35.74
C GLN A 42 -26.91 -20.37 -36.71
N GLU A 43 -25.73 -20.60 -37.28
CA GLU A 43 -25.48 -21.72 -38.20
C GLU A 43 -25.26 -23.06 -37.47
N ASN A 44 -24.94 -23.04 -36.18
CA ASN A 44 -24.67 -24.25 -35.40
C ASN A 44 -25.70 -24.43 -34.26
N PRO A 45 -26.70 -25.31 -34.43
CA PRO A 45 -27.76 -25.55 -33.43
C PRO A 45 -27.26 -26.01 -32.06
N PHE A 46 -26.00 -26.45 -31.95
CA PHE A 46 -25.39 -26.88 -30.69
C PHE A 46 -24.55 -25.79 -30.00
N VAL A 47 -24.49 -24.58 -30.55
CA VAL A 47 -23.75 -23.44 -29.98
C VAL A 47 -24.72 -22.42 -29.44
N GLU A 48 -24.78 -22.30 -28.12
CA GLU A 48 -25.57 -21.27 -27.44
C GLU A 48 -24.67 -20.10 -27.02
N LEU A 49 -25.00 -18.89 -27.48
CA LEU A 49 -24.35 -17.67 -26.99
C LEU A 49 -25.01 -17.23 -25.69
N LYS A 50 -24.29 -17.44 -24.58
CA LYS A 50 -24.62 -16.77 -23.33
C LYS A 50 -24.14 -15.34 -23.40
N ASN A 51 -25.06 -14.43 -23.72
CA ASN A 51 -24.83 -13.03 -23.36
C ASN A 51 -24.74 -12.97 -21.85
N PRO A 52 -23.71 -12.33 -21.27
CA PRO A 52 -23.67 -12.11 -19.84
C PRO A 52 -25.01 -11.49 -19.44
N SER A 53 -25.73 -12.13 -18.51
CA SER A 53 -27.04 -11.67 -18.05
C SER A 53 -26.94 -10.20 -17.66
N LYS A 54 -28.06 -9.46 -17.70
CA LYS A 54 -28.10 -8.07 -17.20
C LYS A 54 -27.55 -7.93 -15.77
N GLU A 55 -27.38 -9.01 -15.01
CA GLU A 55 -26.67 -9.02 -13.72
C GLU A 55 -25.18 -8.66 -13.84
N LEU A 56 -24.53 -8.82 -14.99
CA LEU A 56 -23.19 -8.27 -15.24
C LEU A 56 -23.19 -6.76 -15.55
N GLN A 57 -24.36 -6.13 -15.75
CA GLN A 57 -24.47 -4.66 -15.76
C GLN A 57 -24.47 -4.07 -14.36
N ASN A 58 -24.66 -4.90 -13.32
CA ASN A 58 -24.15 -4.52 -12.01
C ASN A 58 -22.63 -4.62 -12.14
N LEU A 59 -22.04 -3.47 -12.46
CA LEU A 59 -20.62 -3.16 -12.35
C LEU A 59 -20.13 -3.29 -10.88
N ASP A 60 -20.80 -4.06 -10.02
CA ASP A 60 -20.35 -4.36 -8.66
C ASP A 60 -19.09 -5.24 -8.66
N TRP A 61 -18.84 -6.02 -9.73
CA TRP A 61 -17.57 -6.73 -9.91
C TRP A 61 -16.48 -5.84 -10.51
N ILE A 62 -16.87 -4.71 -11.13
CA ILE A 62 -16.03 -3.52 -11.28
C ILE A 62 -16.32 -2.60 -10.09
N GLN A 63 -16.43 -3.15 -8.88
CA GLN A 63 -15.83 -2.45 -7.77
C GLN A 63 -14.40 -2.24 -8.22
N ASP A 64 -14.11 -1.02 -8.67
CA ASP A 64 -12.78 -0.48 -8.55
C ASP A 64 -12.28 -1.01 -7.22
N ASN A 65 -11.15 -1.70 -7.22
CA ASN A 65 -10.39 -1.79 -6.00
C ASN A 65 -10.01 -0.34 -5.69
N GLU A 66 -10.97 0.45 -5.18
CA GLU A 66 -10.79 1.61 -4.34
C GLU A 66 -10.18 1.05 -3.05
N THR A 67 -9.01 0.41 -3.16
CA THR A 67 -8.01 0.57 -2.14
C THR A 67 -7.76 2.07 -2.15
N GLU A 68 -8.48 2.81 -1.31
CA GLU A 68 -8.27 4.23 -1.10
C GLU A 68 -6.76 4.43 -1.06
N ASN A 69 -6.23 5.16 -2.04
CA ASN A 69 -4.81 5.40 -2.09
C ASN A 69 -4.48 6.18 -0.81
N LEU A 70 -3.45 5.76 -0.06
CA LEU A 70 -3.07 6.39 1.21
C LEU A 70 -3.01 7.91 1.08
N ILE A 71 -2.52 8.39 -0.07
CA ILE A 71 -2.47 9.81 -0.40
C ILE A 71 -3.88 10.42 -0.45
N ASP A 72 -4.82 9.80 -1.16
CA ASP A 72 -6.20 10.29 -1.29
C ASP A 72 -6.90 10.30 0.07
N HIS A 73 -6.69 9.26 0.88
CA HIS A 73 -7.19 9.19 2.24
C HIS A 73 -6.68 10.37 3.09
N LEU A 74 -5.37 10.62 3.11
CA LEU A 74 -4.78 11.74 3.85
C LEU A 74 -5.25 13.10 3.33
N LEU A 75 -5.36 13.27 2.00
CA LEU A 75 -5.86 14.50 1.39
C LEU A 75 -7.31 14.78 1.78
N SER A 76 -8.14 13.75 1.90
CA SER A 76 -9.52 13.88 2.36
C SER A 76 -9.58 14.44 3.79
N GLN A 77 -8.74 13.93 4.70
CA GLN A 77 -8.67 14.41 6.09
C GLN A 77 -8.21 15.87 6.16
N VAL A 78 -7.17 16.24 5.39
CA VAL A 78 -6.69 17.63 5.34
C VAL A 78 -7.78 18.57 4.82
N ARG A 79 -8.59 18.12 3.86
CA ARG A 79 -9.70 18.91 3.31
C ARG A 79 -10.72 19.26 4.40
N ILE A 80 -11.08 18.26 5.21
CA ILE A 80 -12.09 18.36 6.29
C ILE A 80 -11.55 19.15 7.50
N SER A 81 -10.23 19.16 7.73
CA SER A 81 -9.61 19.89 8.85
C SER A 81 -9.92 21.40 8.89
N ASP A 82 -9.96 21.99 10.10
CA ASP A 82 -10.15 23.43 10.33
C ASP A 82 -8.84 24.25 10.23
N TRP A 83 -7.80 23.71 9.57
CA TRP A 83 -6.50 24.37 9.50
C TRP A 83 -6.48 25.56 8.53
N SER A 84 -5.61 26.53 8.79
CA SER A 84 -5.41 27.65 7.86
C SER A 84 -4.97 27.17 6.47
N ASN A 85 -5.37 27.90 5.42
CA ASN A 85 -5.01 27.58 4.03
C ASN A 85 -3.50 27.39 3.83
N LYS A 86 -2.68 28.19 4.53
CA LYS A 86 -1.23 28.05 4.51
C LYS A 86 -0.79 26.71 5.11
N SER A 87 -1.33 26.33 6.27
CA SER A 87 -1.03 25.04 6.91
C SER A 87 -1.45 23.87 6.02
N LYS A 88 -2.65 23.92 5.43
CA LYS A 88 -3.13 22.86 4.51
C LYS A 88 -2.17 22.66 3.35
N ARG A 89 -1.68 23.75 2.73
CA ARG A 89 -0.70 23.67 1.63
C ARG A 89 0.61 23.01 2.05
N VAL A 90 1.11 23.32 3.26
CA VAL A 90 2.32 22.68 3.79
C VAL A 90 2.11 21.19 4.01
N VAL A 91 0.99 20.80 4.64
CA VAL A 91 0.70 19.38 4.91
C VAL A 91 0.51 18.60 3.61
N ILE A 92 -0.25 19.15 2.65
CA ILE A 92 -0.42 18.55 1.31
C ILE A 92 0.94 18.33 0.64
N PHE A 93 1.84 19.34 0.71
CA PHE A 93 3.19 19.17 0.17
C PHE A 93 3.94 18.03 0.85
N LEU A 94 3.86 17.91 2.18
CA LEU A 94 4.51 16.83 2.92
C LEU A 94 3.93 15.45 2.60
N ILE A 95 2.61 15.34 2.39
CA ILE A 95 1.95 14.09 1.97
C ILE A 95 2.57 13.57 0.67
N TYR A 96 2.79 14.45 -0.32
CA TYR A 96 3.44 14.06 -1.58
C TYR A 96 4.94 13.76 -1.46
N GLN A 97 5.56 13.99 -0.30
CA GLN A 97 6.96 13.62 -0.05
C GLN A 97 7.11 12.28 0.68
N LEU A 98 6.01 11.66 1.09
CA LEU A 98 6.00 10.33 1.69
C LEU A 98 6.44 9.27 0.68
N ASP A 99 7.02 8.19 1.18
CA ASP A 99 7.24 6.98 0.39
C ASP A 99 5.98 6.10 0.34
N ASN A 100 6.07 4.96 -0.36
CA ASN A 100 4.95 4.03 -0.52
C ASN A 100 4.46 3.44 0.81
N ASP A 101 5.32 3.43 1.83
CA ASP A 101 5.01 2.91 3.17
C ASP A 101 4.54 4.03 4.11
N GLY A 102 4.49 5.28 3.65
CA GLY A 102 4.04 6.43 4.44
C GLY A 102 5.11 7.10 5.31
N TYR A 103 6.39 6.80 5.12
CA TYR A 103 7.50 7.43 5.85
C TYR A 103 8.03 8.69 5.17
N LEU A 104 8.40 9.68 5.98
CA LEU A 104 9.09 10.90 5.54
C LEU A 104 10.59 10.78 5.78
N ARG A 105 11.27 10.01 4.91
CA ARG A 105 12.73 9.76 5.04
C ARG A 105 13.61 10.98 4.74
N LYS A 106 13.09 11.95 3.98
CA LYS A 106 13.80 13.17 3.61
C LYS A 106 13.81 14.16 4.78
N SER A 107 14.96 14.74 5.10
CA SER A 107 15.05 15.80 6.12
C SER A 107 14.29 17.05 5.68
N LEU A 108 13.70 17.77 6.64
CA LEU A 108 12.96 19.00 6.37
C LEU A 108 13.86 20.10 5.78
N GLU A 109 15.15 20.10 6.12
CA GLU A 109 16.16 20.99 5.54
C GLU A 109 16.33 20.76 4.03
N ASN A 110 16.35 19.49 3.61
CA ASN A 110 16.43 19.13 2.19
C ASN A 110 15.15 19.48 1.42
N LEU A 111 14.00 19.51 2.12
CA LEU A 111 12.73 19.93 1.51
C LEU A 111 12.61 21.44 1.41
N LYS A 112 13.18 22.19 2.38
CA LYS A 112 13.18 23.66 2.38
C LYS A 112 13.82 24.24 1.12
N SER A 113 14.86 23.63 0.56
CA SER A 113 15.52 24.14 -0.66
C SER A 113 14.62 24.07 -1.91
N LYS A 114 13.54 23.30 -1.86
CA LYS A 114 12.61 23.08 -2.98
C LYS A 114 11.33 23.89 -2.88
N VAL A 115 11.11 24.60 -1.76
CA VAL A 115 9.83 25.27 -1.47
C VAL A 115 10.05 26.62 -0.80
N ILE A 116 9.04 27.49 -0.87
CA ILE A 116 9.05 28.84 -0.31
C ILE A 116 8.74 28.85 1.20
N PHE A 117 8.33 27.72 1.78
CA PHE A 117 7.96 27.63 3.21
C PHE A 117 9.17 27.75 4.13
N SER A 118 8.95 28.37 5.30
CA SER A 118 9.99 28.43 6.33
C SER A 118 10.19 27.07 7.01
N LEU A 119 11.34 26.88 7.67
CA LEU A 119 11.60 25.65 8.42
C LEU A 119 10.57 25.46 9.56
N GLN A 120 10.15 26.55 10.20
CA GLN A 120 9.14 26.53 11.24
C GLN A 120 7.78 26.07 10.70
N GLU A 121 7.41 26.51 9.50
CA GLU A 121 6.18 26.09 8.84
C GLU A 121 6.21 24.61 8.47
N LEU A 122 7.35 24.12 7.98
CA LEU A 122 7.55 22.71 7.68
C LEU A 122 7.45 21.84 8.95
N ASN A 123 8.06 22.26 10.06
CA ASN A 123 7.94 21.56 11.35
C ASN A 123 6.49 21.52 11.83
N ALA A 124 5.81 22.68 11.86
CA ALA A 124 4.40 22.75 12.25
C ALA A 124 3.49 21.94 11.32
N GLY A 125 3.84 21.85 10.03
CA GLY A 125 3.16 20.98 9.07
C GLY A 125 3.41 19.50 9.34
N LYS A 126 4.65 19.12 9.68
CA LYS A 126 5.00 17.74 10.06
C LYS A 126 4.21 17.31 11.30
N ASP A 127 4.14 18.15 12.32
CA ASP A 127 3.37 17.87 13.54
C ASP A 127 1.88 17.67 13.27
N LYS A 128 1.33 18.37 12.26
CA LYS A 128 -0.07 18.20 11.83
C LYS A 128 -0.25 16.93 11.00
N LEU A 129 0.70 16.63 10.11
CA LEU A 129 0.70 15.40 9.33
C LEU A 129 0.72 14.16 10.23
N GLN A 130 1.56 14.16 11.28
CA GLN A 130 1.68 13.05 12.22
C GLN A 130 0.43 12.85 13.12
N LYS A 131 -0.54 13.77 13.08
CA LYS A 131 -1.84 13.66 13.77
C LYS A 131 -2.95 13.12 12.86
N LEU A 132 -2.67 12.92 11.58
CA LEU A 132 -3.61 12.28 10.66
C LEU A 132 -3.66 10.77 10.92
N ASP A 133 -4.73 10.14 10.45
CA ASP A 133 -4.92 8.69 10.49
C ASP A 133 -4.37 8.08 9.18
N PRO A 134 -3.61 6.98 9.20
CA PRO A 134 -3.20 6.15 10.34
C PRO A 134 -2.11 6.77 11.23
N ALA A 135 -2.18 6.50 12.53
CA ALA A 135 -1.15 6.88 13.49
C ALA A 135 0.23 6.31 13.10
N GLY A 136 1.26 7.17 13.09
CA GLY A 136 2.62 6.83 12.66
C GLY A 136 2.99 7.31 11.26
N ILE A 137 2.03 7.87 10.50
CA ILE A 137 2.29 8.47 9.19
C ILE A 137 3.28 9.64 9.28
N GLY A 138 4.22 9.73 8.34
CA GLY A 138 5.23 10.80 8.32
C GLY A 138 6.35 10.64 9.36
N ALA A 139 6.51 9.46 9.94
CA ALA A 139 7.71 9.08 10.69
C ALA A 139 8.93 8.97 9.76
N LYS A 140 10.14 9.15 10.29
CA LYS A 140 11.40 8.96 9.54
C LYS A 140 11.79 7.49 9.44
N ASP A 141 11.52 6.73 10.50
CA ASP A 141 11.84 5.31 10.62
C ASP A 141 10.78 4.57 11.47
N LEU A 142 10.94 3.25 11.57
CA LEU A 142 10.03 2.39 12.32
C LEU A 142 9.96 2.77 13.80
N ASN A 143 11.07 3.24 14.39
CA ASN A 143 11.08 3.59 15.79
C ASN A 143 10.26 4.86 16.07
N GLU A 144 10.44 5.91 15.25
CA GLU A 144 9.60 7.11 15.32
C GLU A 144 8.13 6.75 15.08
N CYS A 145 7.84 5.84 14.15
CA CYS A 145 6.47 5.38 13.88
C CYS A 145 5.83 4.72 15.09
N LEU A 146 6.52 3.75 15.71
CA LEU A 146 6.03 3.06 16.91
C LEU A 146 5.87 4.02 18.09
N LEU A 147 6.78 4.98 18.23
CA LEU A 147 6.72 5.99 19.27
C LEU A 147 5.53 6.94 19.07
N LEU A 148 5.20 7.32 17.83
CA LEU A 148 3.99 8.09 17.52
C LEU A 148 2.72 7.29 17.83
N GLN A 149 2.68 6.02 17.44
CA GLN A 149 1.55 5.12 17.73
C GLN A 149 1.37 4.87 19.23
N ALA A 150 2.47 4.74 19.98
CA ALA A 150 2.47 4.57 21.42
C ALA A 150 1.88 5.80 22.12
N ARG A 151 2.28 7.01 21.70
CA ARG A 151 1.77 8.27 22.27
C ARG A 151 0.27 8.47 22.03
N ASP A 152 -0.27 7.95 20.94
CA ASP A 152 -1.69 8.05 20.62
C ASP A 152 -2.55 7.10 21.48
N LYS A 153 -1.96 6.00 21.98
CA LYS A 153 -2.64 5.04 22.87
C LYS A 153 -2.64 5.53 24.33
N LYS A 154 -3.83 5.71 24.89
CA LYS A 154 -4.04 6.15 26.28
C LYS A 154 -3.53 5.17 27.36
N ASP A 155 -3.36 3.89 27.03
CA ASP A 155 -2.98 2.82 27.96
C ASP A 155 -1.52 2.37 27.86
N PHE A 156 -0.68 3.12 27.13
CA PHE A 156 0.72 2.74 26.96
C PHE A 156 1.53 2.94 28.25
N ASN A 157 2.28 1.93 28.66
CA ASN A 157 3.07 1.93 29.88
C ASN A 157 4.31 2.81 29.69
N SER A 158 4.75 3.49 30.74
CA SER A 158 5.93 4.38 30.70
C SER A 158 7.24 3.63 30.31
N ILE A 159 7.25 2.32 30.55
CA ILE A 159 8.35 1.42 30.23
C ILE A 159 8.55 1.30 28.71
N GLU A 160 7.48 1.12 27.94
CA GLU A 160 7.61 0.89 26.49
C GLU A 160 8.07 2.15 25.77
N ILE A 161 7.64 3.35 26.22
CA ILE A 161 8.13 4.63 25.69
C ILE A 161 9.63 4.77 25.94
N SER A 162 10.08 4.45 27.15
CA SER A 162 11.51 4.52 27.53
C SER A 162 12.39 3.58 26.71
N LEU A 163 11.84 2.45 26.25
CA LEU A 163 12.53 1.47 25.43
C LEU A 163 12.62 1.92 23.96
N LEU A 164 11.53 2.48 23.44
CA LEU A 164 11.51 3.07 22.09
C LEU A 164 12.45 4.27 22.01
N GLU A 165 12.51 5.14 23.02
CA GLU A 165 13.45 6.27 23.07
C GLU A 165 14.92 5.85 23.03
N LYS A 166 15.25 4.66 23.52
CA LYS A 166 16.62 4.11 23.49
C LYS A 166 17.00 3.44 22.16
N HIS A 167 16.08 3.34 21.19
CA HIS A 167 16.30 2.64 19.92
C HIS A 167 16.65 1.15 20.08
N GLU A 168 16.26 0.51 21.18
CA GLU A 168 16.58 -0.89 21.49
C GLU A 168 15.55 -1.88 20.90
N LEU A 169 15.03 -1.60 19.69
CA LEU A 169 14.05 -2.48 19.03
C LEU A 169 14.59 -3.89 18.76
N GLU A 170 15.90 -4.02 18.55
CA GLU A 170 16.57 -5.32 18.37
C GLU A 170 16.46 -6.22 19.61
N VAL A 171 16.43 -5.61 20.80
CA VAL A 171 16.27 -6.36 22.07
C VAL A 171 14.85 -6.90 22.19
N LEU A 172 13.86 -6.19 21.64
CA LEU A 172 12.47 -6.67 21.58
C LEU A 172 12.29 -7.80 20.57
N ALA A 173 13.03 -7.77 19.45
CA ALA A 173 12.92 -8.80 18.41
C ALA A 173 13.40 -10.18 18.88
N ASP A 174 14.30 -10.24 19.87
CA ASP A 174 14.89 -11.48 20.38
C ASP A 174 14.25 -11.94 21.71
N PRO A 175 13.42 -13.00 21.71
CA PRO A 175 12.73 -13.47 22.92
C PRO A 175 13.67 -13.89 24.06
N SER A 176 14.88 -14.32 23.72
CA SER A 176 15.90 -14.72 24.70
C SER A 176 16.44 -13.55 25.51
N LYS A 177 16.39 -12.32 24.98
CA LYS A 177 16.92 -11.11 25.64
C LYS A 177 15.91 -10.46 26.58
N TRP A 178 14.63 -10.85 26.52
CA TRP A 178 13.58 -10.28 27.35
C TRP A 178 13.85 -10.43 28.85
N ALA A 179 14.51 -11.51 29.27
CA ALA A 179 14.89 -11.74 30.68
C ALA A 179 15.96 -10.76 31.21
N THR A 180 16.67 -10.05 30.33
CA THR A 180 17.74 -9.10 30.70
C THR A 180 17.22 -7.66 30.76
N LEU A 181 15.96 -7.44 30.37
CA LEU A 181 15.35 -6.12 30.41
C LEU A 181 15.22 -5.65 31.87
N PRO A 182 15.58 -4.39 32.19
CA PRO A 182 15.57 -3.86 33.55
C PRO A 182 14.15 -3.58 34.10
N TYR A 183 13.13 -4.18 33.50
CA TYR A 183 11.72 -3.89 33.74
C TYR A 183 11.05 -5.13 34.35
N GLU A 184 10.38 -4.96 35.49
CA GLU A 184 9.70 -6.07 36.16
C GLU A 184 8.48 -6.51 35.34
N HIS A 185 8.46 -7.79 34.95
CA HIS A 185 7.29 -8.43 34.38
C HIS A 185 6.28 -8.74 35.50
N GLU A 186 5.31 -7.86 35.74
CA GLU A 186 4.15 -8.27 36.53
C GLU A 186 3.35 -9.33 35.75
N LYS A 187 3.37 -10.57 36.27
CA LYS A 187 2.47 -11.64 35.82
C LYS A 187 1.03 -11.23 36.14
N ASN A 188 0.29 -10.77 35.14
CA ASN A 188 -1.13 -10.52 35.27
C ASN A 188 -1.90 -11.85 35.42
N ASN A 189 -2.26 -12.20 36.65
CA ASN A 189 -3.48 -12.96 36.88
C ASN A 189 -4.64 -11.97 37.02
N ASN A 190 -5.47 -11.93 35.97
CA ASN A 190 -6.82 -11.38 35.89
C ASN A 190 -6.97 -9.85 35.91
N GLY A 191 -7.65 -9.36 34.87
CA GLY A 191 -7.81 -7.95 34.50
C GLY A 191 -8.30 -7.02 35.60
N THR A 192 -7.53 -5.96 35.82
CA THR A 192 -7.92 -4.53 35.82
C THR A 192 -6.69 -3.78 36.33
N LYS A 193 -5.94 -3.11 35.45
CA LYS A 193 -4.75 -2.34 35.87
C LYS A 193 -5.16 -0.92 36.23
N SER A 194 -5.16 -0.64 37.53
CA SER A 194 -4.90 0.70 38.06
C SER A 194 -3.39 0.84 38.27
N TYR A 195 -2.80 1.87 37.67
CA TYR A 195 -1.39 2.19 37.81
C TYR A 195 -1.20 3.10 39.03
N SER A 196 -0.47 2.63 40.05
CA SER A 196 -0.01 3.46 41.16
C SER A 196 1.49 3.73 41.01
N ASN A 197 1.82 5.01 40.91
CA ASN A 197 3.20 5.48 40.87
C ASN A 197 3.67 5.67 42.32
N SER A 198 4.57 4.82 42.82
CA SER A 198 5.28 5.05 44.08
C SER A 198 6.78 5.22 43.81
N LYS A 199 7.17 6.47 43.57
CA LYS A 199 8.47 6.97 44.03
C LYS A 199 8.29 8.29 44.75
N SER A 200 7.81 8.17 45.98
CA SER A 200 8.35 8.98 47.07
C SER A 200 9.78 8.49 47.33
N CYS A 201 10.76 9.39 47.26
CA CYS A 201 11.72 9.59 48.35
C CYS A 201 12.69 10.69 47.98
N SER A 202 12.57 11.76 48.75
CA SER A 202 13.53 12.81 49.00
C SER A 202 14.89 12.23 49.42
N GLY A 203 15.96 12.94 49.06
CA GLY A 203 17.34 12.72 49.49
C GLY A 203 18.25 13.67 48.75
#